data_AF-A0A431NA79-F1
#
_entry.id   AF-A0A431NA79-F1
#
_cell.length_a   1.000
_cell.length_b   1.000
_cell.length_c   1.000
_cell.angle_alpha   90.00
_cell.angle_beta   90.00
_cell.angle_gamma   90.00
#
_symmetry.space_group_name_H-M   'P 1'
#
loop_
_entity.id
_entity.type
_entity.pdbx_description
1 polymer ?
#
loop_
_entity_poly.entity_id
_entity_poly.type
_entity_poly.pdbx_seq_one_letter_code
_entity_poly.pdbx_strand_id
1 'polypeptide(L)'
;MEHNDRKPYWRHTKAQMLASLLPFITALILLPLYAEPLNDKRVLGVPLGYFLVCHGLLIIALVTVAMFVNRQDAIDHWHGAHEDL
;
A
#
# COMPACT_ATOMS: atom_id res chain seq x y z
N MET A 1 -13.93 29.62 10.42
CA MET A 1 -13.52 28.49 11.28
C MET A 1 -12.93 27.30 10.48
N GLU A 2 -13.02 27.30 9.15
CA GLU A 2 -12.65 26.18 8.25
C GLU A 2 -11.14 25.86 8.09
N HIS A 3 -10.21 26.80 8.34
CA HIS A 3 -8.79 26.57 8.05
C HIS A 3 -8.08 25.62 9.04
N ASN A 4 -8.56 25.54 10.29
CA ASN A 4 -7.84 24.82 11.34
C ASN A 4 -8.10 23.30 11.30
N ASP A 5 -9.30 22.88 10.89
CA ASP A 5 -9.69 21.45 10.81
C ASP A 5 -9.08 20.72 9.61
N ARG A 6 -8.67 21.48 8.58
CA ARG A 6 -7.97 20.94 7.40
C ARG A 6 -6.54 20.49 7.73
N LYS A 7 -5.86 21.12 8.69
CA LYS A 7 -4.46 20.77 9.04
C LYS A 7 -4.33 19.36 9.64
N PRO A 8 -5.16 18.93 10.60
CA PRO A 8 -5.23 17.56 11.06
C PRO A 8 -5.53 16.57 9.93
N TYR A 9 -6.56 16.85 9.11
CA TYR A 9 -6.95 16.01 7.98
C TYR A 9 -5.76 15.71 7.05
N TRP A 10 -5.10 16.76 6.55
CA TRP A 10 -3.93 16.62 5.66
C TRP A 10 -2.78 15.82 6.28
N ARG A 11 -2.56 15.94 7.59
CA ARG A 11 -1.54 15.16 8.29
C ARG A 11 -1.89 13.66 8.30
N HIS A 12 -3.15 13.32 8.53
CA HIS A 12 -3.62 11.94 8.54
C HIS A 12 -3.58 11.30 7.15
N THR A 13 -4.12 11.99 6.14
CA THR A 13 -4.10 11.54 4.73
C THR A 13 -2.67 11.31 4.24
N LYS A 14 -1.75 12.25 4.54
CA LYS A 14 -0.33 12.12 4.15
C LYS A 14 0.37 10.97 4.86
N ALA A 15 0.14 10.80 6.16
CA ALA A 15 0.71 9.69 6.92
C ALA A 15 0.21 8.34 6.39
N GLN A 16 -1.07 8.23 6.06
CA GLN A 16 -1.64 7.02 5.47
C GLN A 16 -1.09 6.73 4.06
N MET A 17 -0.93 7.77 3.23
CA MET A 17 -0.30 7.64 1.92
C MET A 17 1.11 7.05 2.06
N LEU A 18 1.93 7.60 2.96
CA LEU A 18 3.28 7.09 3.22
C LEU A 18 3.26 5.66 3.78
N ALA A 19 2.35 5.36 4.70
CA ALA A 19 2.20 4.03 5.28
C ALA A 19 1.80 2.95 4.25
N SER A 20 1.13 3.35 3.16
CA SER A 20 0.76 2.44 2.07
C SER A 20 1.85 2.37 1.00
N LEU A 21 2.45 3.51 0.66
CA LEU A 21 3.42 3.62 -0.42
C LEU A 21 4.79 3.06 -0.06
N LEU A 22 5.28 3.29 1.17
CA LEU A 22 6.63 2.86 1.57
C LEU A 22 6.78 1.34 1.51
N PRO A 23 5.89 0.51 2.10
CA PRO A 23 6.00 -0.94 1.98
C PRO A 23 5.93 -1.41 0.52
N PHE A 24 5.10 -0.78 -0.31
CA PHE A 24 4.97 -1.14 -1.72
C PHE A 24 6.25 -0.85 -2.51
N ILE A 25 6.82 0.35 -2.37
CA ILE A 25 8.10 0.70 -3.02
C ILE A 25 9.22 -0.21 -2.50
N THR A 26 9.25 -0.48 -1.20
CA THR A 26 10.22 -1.43 -0.62
C THR A 26 10.09 -2.80 -1.27
N ALA A 27 8.88 -3.34 -1.43
CA ALA A 27 8.68 -4.61 -2.12
C ALA A 27 9.09 -4.54 -3.60
N LEU A 28 8.77 -3.44 -4.29
CA LEU A 28 9.11 -3.21 -5.69
C LEU A 28 10.63 -3.21 -5.93
N ILE A 29 11.42 -2.72 -4.97
CA ILE A 29 12.88 -2.69 -5.05
C ILE A 29 13.48 -4.01 -4.56
N LEU A 30 13.08 -4.48 -3.38
CA LEU A 30 13.70 -5.64 -2.75
C LEU A 30 13.37 -6.95 -3.46
N LEU A 31 12.15 -7.17 -3.93
CA LEU A 31 11.80 -8.45 -4.55
C LEU A 31 12.66 -8.76 -5.79
N PRO A 32 12.86 -7.83 -6.75
CA PRO A 32 13.77 -8.08 -7.86
C PRO A 32 15.23 -8.26 -7.44
N LEU A 33 15.72 -7.45 -6.47
CA LEU A 33 17.11 -7.54 -6.00
C LEU A 33 17.43 -8.90 -5.35
N TYR A 34 16.46 -9.48 -4.65
CA TYR A 34 16.60 -10.78 -3.99
C TYR A 34 16.01 -11.93 -4.81
N ALA A 35 15.56 -11.71 -6.05
CA ALA A 35 14.90 -12.74 -6.85
C ALA A 35 15.83 -13.92 -7.15
N GLU A 36 17.09 -13.65 -7.49
CA GLU A 36 18.08 -14.68 -7.80
C GLU A 36 18.35 -15.61 -6.61
N PRO A 37 18.74 -15.15 -5.41
CA PRO A 37 18.93 -16.05 -4.27
C PRO A 37 17.63 -16.71 -3.80
N LEU A 38 16.46 -16.13 -4.08
CA LEU A 38 15.18 -16.77 -3.80
C LEU A 38 14.86 -17.92 -4.77
N ASN A 39 15.42 -17.93 -5.98
CA ASN A 39 15.15 -18.95 -6.99
C ASN A 39 15.74 -20.33 -6.64
N ASP A 40 16.63 -20.43 -5.65
CA ASP A 40 17.08 -21.71 -5.08
C ASP A 40 15.93 -22.48 -4.43
N LYS A 41 14.87 -21.78 -4.02
CA LYS A 41 13.63 -22.36 -3.51
C LYS A 41 12.60 -22.45 -4.61
N ARG A 42 11.72 -23.44 -4.51
CA ARG A 42 10.61 -23.64 -5.45
C ARG A 42 9.27 -23.67 -4.74
N VAL A 43 8.26 -23.12 -5.40
CA VAL A 43 6.85 -23.21 -5.03
C VAL A 43 6.12 -23.86 -6.19
N LEU A 44 5.49 -25.01 -5.95
CA LEU A 44 4.78 -25.78 -6.98
C LEU A 44 5.65 -26.07 -8.23
N GLY A 45 6.96 -26.27 -8.04
CA GLY A 45 7.93 -26.51 -9.11
C GLY A 45 8.50 -25.25 -9.77
N VAL A 46 7.93 -24.07 -9.53
CA VAL A 46 8.37 -22.77 -10.09
C VAL A 46 9.39 -22.11 -9.15
N PRO A 47 10.48 -21.51 -9.65
CA PRO A 47 11.42 -20.75 -8.83
C PRO A 47 10.70 -19.64 -8.05
N LEU A 48 10.97 -19.55 -6.74
CA LEU A 48 10.23 -18.67 -5.83
C LEU A 48 10.43 -17.19 -6.17
N GLY A 49 11.66 -16.77 -6.49
CA GLY A 49 11.95 -15.37 -6.87
C GLY A 49 11.19 -14.94 -8.12
N TYR A 50 11.20 -15.78 -9.16
CA TYR A 50 10.40 -15.56 -10.38
C TYR A 50 8.91 -15.46 -10.05
N PHE A 51 8.38 -16.40 -9.25
CA PHE A 51 6.97 -16.41 -8.87
C PHE A 51 6.57 -15.11 -8.14
N LEU A 52 7.37 -14.66 -7.17
CA LEU A 52 7.12 -13.45 -6.39
C LEU A 52 7.25 -12.17 -7.21
N VAL A 53 8.20 -12.07 -8.13
CA VAL A 53 8.34 -10.90 -9.00
C VAL A 53 7.17 -10.80 -9.97
N CYS A 54 6.78 -11.90 -10.63
CA CYS A 54 5.69 -11.87 -11.61
C CYS A 54 4.30 -11.73 -10.97
N HIS A 55 4.01 -12.48 -9.90
CA HIS A 55 2.67 -12.54 -9.31
C HIS A 55 2.59 -11.84 -7.96
N GLY A 56 3.63 -11.98 -7.14
CA GLY A 56 3.68 -11.38 -5.80
C GLY A 56 3.57 -9.86 -5.85
N LEU A 57 4.28 -9.18 -6.75
CA LEU A 57 4.18 -7.73 -6.90
C LEU A 57 2.76 -7.26 -7.28
N LEU A 58 2.06 -8.00 -8.15
CA LEU A 58 0.67 -7.69 -8.50
C LEU A 58 -0.26 -7.84 -7.30
N ILE A 59 -0.11 -8.91 -6.52
CA ILE A 59 -0.90 -9.13 -5.31
C ILE A 59 -0.63 -8.04 -4.27
N ILE A 60 0.65 -7.70 -4.03
CA ILE A 60 1.03 -6.63 -3.10
C ILE A 60 0.44 -5.29 -3.55
N ALA A 61 0.48 -4.98 -4.85
CA ALA A 61 -0.14 -3.77 -5.39
C ALA A 61 -1.66 -3.73 -5.10
N LEU A 62 -2.38 -4.82 -5.40
CA LEU A 62 -3.82 -4.90 -5.18
C LEU A 62 -4.18 -4.75 -3.70
N VAL A 63 -3.46 -5.45 -2.81
CA VAL A 63 -3.65 -5.36 -1.36
C VAL A 63 -3.35 -3.95 -0.87
N THR A 64 -2.28 -3.31 -1.37
CA THR A 64 -1.91 -1.94 -1.01
C THR A 64 -3.01 -0.94 -1.39
N VAL A 65 -3.53 -1.03 -2.62
CA VAL A 65 -4.62 -0.17 -3.11
C VAL A 65 -5.89 -0.41 -2.29
N ALA A 66 -6.29 -1.67 -2.08
CA ALA A 66 -7.48 -1.98 -1.29
C ALA A 66 -7.37 -1.43 0.14
N MET A 67 -6.23 -1.64 0.82
CA MET A 67 -6.00 -1.07 2.15
C MET A 67 -5.99 0.46 2.16
N PHE A 68 -5.39 1.09 1.14
CA PHE A 68 -5.35 2.54 1.03
C PHE A 68 -6.74 3.13 0.85
N VAL A 69 -7.54 2.58 -0.07
CA VAL A 69 -8.92 3.04 -0.32
C VAL A 69 -9.77 2.88 0.95
N ASN A 70 -9.77 1.69 1.56
CA ASN A 70 -10.57 1.44 2.77
C ASN A 70 -10.19 2.35 3.94
N ARG A 71 -8.91 2.72 4.07
CA ARG A 71 -8.47 3.62 5.13
C ARG A 71 -8.76 5.09 4.80
N GLN A 72 -8.68 5.49 3.53
CA GLN A 72 -9.06 6.85 3.12
C GLN A 72 -10.54 7.08 3.39
N ASP A 73 -11.39 6.13 3.00
CA ASP A 73 -12.83 6.15 3.26
C ASP A 73 -13.13 6.34 4.76
N ALA A 74 -12.41 5.61 5.63
CA ALA A 74 -12.51 5.82 7.06
C ALA A 74 -12.08 7.24 7.47
N ILE A 75 -10.92 7.75 7.01
CA ILE A 75 -10.46 9.11 7.34
C ILE A 75 -11.49 10.17 6.91
N ASP A 76 -12.07 10.00 5.72
CA ASP A 76 -13.05 10.91 5.15
C ASP A 76 -14.38 10.87 5.95
N HIS A 77 -14.83 9.68 6.36
CA HIS A 77 -15.96 9.53 7.28
C HIS A 77 -15.70 10.21 8.63
N TRP A 78 -14.49 10.09 9.18
CA TRP A 78 -14.11 10.68 10.46
C TRP A 78 -13.99 12.22 10.44
N HIS A 79 -13.58 12.81 9.31
CA HIS A 79 -13.39 14.27 9.18
C HIS A 79 -14.60 15.00 8.58
N GLY A 80 -15.72 14.31 8.39
CA GLY A 80 -16.98 14.95 8.05
C GLY A 80 -17.25 15.04 6.55
N ALA A 81 -17.04 13.97 5.80
CA ALA A 81 -17.80 13.73 4.56
C ALA A 81 -19.31 13.46 4.86
N HIS A 82 -19.90 14.23 5.79
CA HIS A 82 -21.32 14.60 5.74
C HIS A 82 -21.34 16.02 5.18
N GLU A 83 -21.23 16.13 3.85
CA GLU A 83 -21.91 17.21 3.16
C GLU A 83 -23.41 16.95 3.39
N ASP A 84 -23.96 17.45 4.50
CA ASP A 84 -25.36 17.78 4.77
C ASP A 84 -25.64 17.76 6.28
N LEU A 85 -25.64 18.95 6.89
CA LEU A 85 -26.65 19.47 7.84
C LEU A 85 -26.43 20.97 8.08
#